data_AF-A0A971WT67-F1
#
_entry.id   AF-A0A971WT67-F1
#
_cell.length_a   1.000
_cell.length_b   1.000
_cell.length_c   1.000
_cell.angle_alpha   90.00
_cell.angle_beta   90.00
_cell.angle_gamma   90.00
#
_symmetry.space_group_name_H-M   'P 1'
#
loop_
_entity.id
_entity.type
_entity.pdbx_description
1 polymer ?
#
loop_
_entity_poly.entity_id
_entity_poly.type
_entity_poly.pdbx_seq_one_letter_code
_entity_poly.pdbx_strand_id
1 'polypeptide(L)'
;MNKPKKLHALVSIILGIVTGGMLFVLGETNDAPGMCAIGVALGFILVMVGAVQAGIIKKRLLVPIILLFFSIFATMLTIALLAEGEFGSQPWISSIGFGLAIVLLLIGLQKILVFRKSN
;
A
#
# COMPACT_ATOMS: atom_id res chain seq x y z
N MET A 1 -11.11 26.10 -10.30
CA MET A 1 -10.47 25.07 -9.46
C MET A 1 -9.26 25.69 -8.76
N ASN A 2 -9.23 25.79 -7.43
CA ASN A 2 -8.34 26.70 -6.69
C ASN A 2 -6.88 26.20 -6.66
N LYS A 3 -5.94 27.06 -7.11
CA LYS A 3 -4.46 26.84 -7.13
C LYS A 3 -3.86 26.13 -5.88
N PRO A 4 -4.25 26.42 -4.62
CA PRO A 4 -3.66 25.76 -3.45
C PRO A 4 -3.88 24.25 -3.37
N LYS A 5 -5.00 23.72 -3.89
CA LYS A 5 -5.28 22.27 -3.85
C LYS A 5 -4.35 21.47 -4.76
N LYS A 6 -3.94 22.04 -5.89
CA LYS A 6 -2.96 21.43 -6.80
C LYS A 6 -1.55 21.40 -6.19
N LEU A 7 -1.18 22.45 -5.47
CA LEU A 7 0.11 22.51 -4.78
C LEU A 7 0.19 21.46 -3.66
N HIS A 8 -0.84 21.35 -2.81
CA HIS A 8 -0.87 20.32 -1.75
C HIS A 8 -0.82 18.90 -2.33
N ALA A 9 -1.55 18.65 -3.42
CA ALA A 9 -1.52 17.36 -4.10
C ALA A 9 -0.11 17.01 -4.59
N LEU A 10 0.55 17.96 -5.25
CA LEU A 10 1.90 17.80 -5.75
C LEU A 10 2.91 17.55 -4.62
N VAL A 11 2.83 18.33 -3.54
CA VAL A 11 3.69 18.16 -2.36
C VAL A 11 3.50 16.77 -1.74
N SER A 12 2.26 16.29 -1.60
CA SER A 12 1.98 14.95 -1.07
C SER A 12 2.58 13.84 -1.94
N ILE A 13 2.49 13.97 -3.26
CA ILE A 13 3.06 12.99 -4.21
C ILE A 13 4.58 12.99 -4.12
N ILE A 14 5.22 14.17 -4.18
CA ILE A 14 6.67 14.28 -4.10
C ILE A 14 7.17 13.74 -2.77
N LEU A 15 6.51 14.11 -1.66
CA LEU A 15 6.87 13.62 -0.34
C LEU A 15 6.75 12.10 -0.26
N GLY A 16 5.68 11.52 -0.83
CA GLY A 16 5.51 10.07 -0.90
C GLY A 16 6.62 9.38 -1.68
N ILE A 17 7.01 9.91 -2.85
CA ILE A 17 8.10 9.35 -3.66
C ILE A 17 9.44 9.44 -2.92
N VAL A 18 9.77 10.60 -2.35
CA VAL A 18 11.04 10.83 -1.65
C VAL A 18 11.12 9.97 -0.40
N THR A 19 10.10 10.01 0.47
CA THR A 19 10.11 9.23 1.73
C THR A 19 10.06 7.73 1.46
N GLY A 20 9.24 7.28 0.52
CA GLY A 20 9.15 5.88 0.15
C GLY A 20 10.45 5.35 -0.47
N GLY A 21 11.03 6.10 -1.41
CA GLY A 21 12.31 5.76 -2.03
C GLY A 21 13.46 5.77 -1.03
N MET A 22 13.52 6.77 -0.14
CA MET A 22 14.57 6.86 0.88
C MET A 22 14.51 5.70 1.87
N LEU A 23 13.32 5.38 2.40
CA LEU A 23 13.15 4.25 3.32
C LEU A 23 13.39 2.90 2.63
N PHE A 24 13.06 2.78 1.34
CA PHE A 24 13.36 1.58 0.56
C PHE A 24 14.87 1.36 0.43
N VAL A 25 15.61 2.38 -0.03
CA VAL A 25 17.07 2.31 -0.16
C VAL A 25 17.73 2.06 1.19
N LEU A 26 17.29 2.75 2.24
CA LEU A 26 17.81 2.53 3.60
C LEU A 26 17.51 1.11 4.09
N GLY A 27 16.33 0.58 3.82
CA GLY A 27 15.99 -0.80 4.15
C GLY A 27 16.88 -1.81 3.44
N GLU A 28 17.09 -1.63 2.14
CA GLU A 28 17.96 -2.49 1.32
C GLU A 28 19.41 -2.45 1.79
N THR A 29 19.96 -1.26 2.05
CA THR A 29 21.36 -1.11 2.52
C THR A 29 21.62 -1.69 3.91
N ASN A 30 20.58 -1.91 4.72
CA ASN A 30 20.70 -2.42 6.09
C ASN A 30 20.13 -3.85 6.23
N ASP A 31 19.86 -4.56 5.14
CA ASP A 31 19.20 -5.89 5.14
C ASP A 31 17.93 -5.91 6.03
N ALA A 32 17.15 -4.85 5.96
CA ALA A 32 15.96 -4.65 6.76
C ALA A 32 14.70 -4.66 5.87
N PRO A 33 14.19 -5.84 5.49
CA PRO A 33 13.04 -5.95 4.58
C PRO A 33 11.77 -5.27 5.14
N GLY A 34 11.64 -5.19 6.47
CA GLY A 34 10.59 -4.43 7.13
C GLY A 34 10.64 -2.92 6.84
N MET A 35 11.83 -2.32 6.78
CA MET A 35 11.98 -0.90 6.42
C MET A 35 11.63 -0.66 4.96
N CYS A 36 12.03 -1.56 4.04
CA CYS A 36 11.60 -1.50 2.65
C CYS A 36 10.08 -1.51 2.53
N ALA A 37 9.43 -2.41 3.27
CA ALA A 37 7.99 -2.54 3.26
C ALA A 37 7.27 -1.29 3.79
N ILE A 38 7.77 -0.70 4.89
CA ILE A 38 7.26 0.56 5.43
C ILE A 38 7.43 1.70 4.42
N GLY A 39 8.57 1.78 3.75
CA GLY A 39 8.84 2.78 2.72
C GLY A 39 7.82 2.72 1.59
N VAL A 40 7.63 1.54 0.99
CA VAL A 40 6.65 1.33 -0.08
C VAL A 40 5.22 1.65 0.39
N ALA A 41 4.86 1.20 1.60
CA ALA A 41 3.54 1.43 2.18
C ALA A 41 3.24 2.93 2.38
N LEU A 42 4.14 3.66 3.05
CA LEU A 42 3.98 5.09 3.32
C LEU A 42 4.01 5.90 2.03
N GLY A 43 4.95 5.59 1.13
CA GLY A 43 5.06 6.25 -0.16
C GLY A 43 3.78 6.11 -0.99
N PHE A 44 3.24 4.89 -1.05
CA PHE A 44 1.97 4.64 -1.73
C PHE A 44 0.80 5.42 -1.12
N ILE A 45 0.65 5.41 0.21
CA ILE A 45 -0.43 6.16 0.88
C ILE A 45 -0.35 7.66 0.56
N LEU A 46 0.84 8.25 0.65
CA LEU A 46 1.04 9.68 0.38
C LEU A 46 0.76 10.05 -1.09
N VAL A 47 1.17 9.20 -2.03
CA VAL A 47 0.84 9.37 -3.46
C VAL A 47 -0.67 9.29 -3.68
N MET A 48 -1.35 8.32 -3.07
CA MET A 48 -2.80 8.14 -3.18
C MET A 48 -3.59 9.29 -2.56
N VAL A 49 -3.14 9.83 -1.42
CA VAL A 49 -3.69 11.03 -0.81
C VAL A 49 -3.55 12.23 -1.76
N GLY A 50 -2.37 12.40 -2.37
CA GLY A 50 -2.15 13.42 -3.38
C GLY A 50 -3.04 13.25 -4.62
N ALA A 51 -3.24 12.03 -5.10
CA ALA A 51 -4.13 11.72 -6.23
C ALA A 51 -5.59 12.10 -5.95
N VAL A 52 -6.07 11.92 -4.71
CA VAL A 52 -7.40 12.38 -4.29
C VAL A 52 -7.47 13.91 -4.24
N GLN A 53 -6.44 14.57 -3.73
CA GLN A 53 -6.38 16.05 -3.69
C GLN A 53 -6.32 16.67 -5.09
N ALA A 54 -5.66 16.00 -6.03
CA ALA A 54 -5.59 16.38 -7.44
C ALA A 54 -6.90 16.15 -8.20
N GLY A 55 -7.86 15.41 -7.63
CA GLY A 55 -9.12 15.04 -8.28
C GLY A 55 -8.99 13.89 -9.29
N ILE A 56 -7.84 13.19 -9.31
CA ILE A 56 -7.61 12.01 -10.17
C ILE A 56 -8.47 10.84 -9.67
N ILE A 57 -8.56 10.68 -8.35
CA ILE A 57 -9.29 9.60 -7.69
C ILE A 57 -10.42 10.17 -6.85
N LYS A 58 -11.63 9.60 -6.97
CA LYS A 58 -12.76 9.96 -6.10
C LYS A 58 -12.41 9.60 -4.66
N LYS A 59 -12.60 10.53 -3.71
CA LYS A 59 -12.31 10.31 -2.27
C LYS A 59 -12.91 9.01 -1.70
N ARG A 60 -14.09 8.61 -2.19
CA ARG A 60 -14.76 7.36 -1.78
C ARG A 60 -14.05 6.08 -2.24
N LEU A 61 -13.27 6.14 -3.31
CA LEU A 61 -12.48 5.01 -3.85
C LEU A 61 -11.09 4.89 -3.22
N LEU A 62 -10.65 5.87 -2.42
CA LEU A 62 -9.32 5.84 -1.78
C LEU A 62 -9.14 4.59 -0.92
N VAL A 63 -10.08 4.36 0.00
CA VAL A 63 -10.02 3.22 0.95
C VAL A 63 -9.98 1.88 0.22
N PRO A 64 -10.89 1.55 -0.73
CA PRO A 64 -10.81 0.27 -1.41
C PRO A 64 -9.52 0.11 -2.22
N ILE A 65 -9.01 1.15 -2.88
CA ILE A 65 -7.73 1.06 -3.60
C ILE A 65 -6.58 0.76 -2.64
N ILE A 66 -6.53 1.42 -1.49
CA ILE A 66 -5.52 1.15 -0.46
C ILE A 66 -5.59 -0.29 0.03
N LEU A 67 -6.79 -0.81 0.31
CA LEU A 67 -6.97 -2.19 0.77
C LEU A 67 -6.53 -3.22 -0.29
N LEU A 68 -6.89 -2.99 -1.55
CA LEU A 68 -6.48 -3.87 -2.65
C LEU A 68 -4.97 -3.85 -2.87
N PHE A 69 -4.35 -2.67 -2.82
CA PHE A 69 -2.90 -2.55 -2.89
C PHE A 69 -2.22 -3.34 -1.76
N PHE A 70 -2.65 -3.14 -0.51
CA PHE A 70 -2.06 -3.84 0.63
C PHE A 70 -2.33 -5.35 0.60
N SER A 71 -3.41 -5.80 -0.01
CA SER A 71 -3.66 -7.22 -0.26
C SER A 71 -2.60 -7.84 -1.18
N ILE A 72 -2.37 -7.21 -2.34
CA ILE A 72 -1.35 -7.66 -3.30
C ILE A 72 0.04 -7.57 -2.67
N PHE A 73 0.32 -6.46 -2.00
CA PHE A 73 1.59 -6.21 -1.33
C PHE A 73 1.89 -7.25 -0.24
N ALA A 74 0.93 -7.52 0.65
CA ALA A 74 1.07 -8.55 1.68
C ALA A 74 1.28 -9.94 1.08
N THR A 75 0.59 -10.26 -0.02
CA THR A 75 0.77 -11.52 -0.75
C THR A 75 2.20 -11.64 -1.27
N MET A 76 2.70 -10.61 -1.96
CA MET A 76 4.06 -10.61 -2.51
C MET A 76 5.13 -10.66 -1.43
N LEU A 77 4.97 -9.89 -0.35
CA LEU A 77 5.91 -9.90 0.78
C LEU A 77 5.96 -11.30 1.43
N THR A 78 4.80 -11.93 1.63
CA THR A 78 4.72 -13.28 2.20
C THR A 78 5.39 -14.30 1.28
N ILE A 79 5.20 -14.19 -0.04
CA ILE A 79 5.85 -15.06 -1.03
C ILE A 79 7.37 -14.85 -1.00
N ALA A 80 7.85 -13.60 -0.94
CA ALA A 80 9.28 -13.30 -0.90
C ALA A 80 9.93 -13.91 0.36
N LEU A 81 9.36 -13.67 1.54
CA LEU A 81 9.84 -14.24 2.80
C LEU A 81 9.82 -15.78 2.78
N LEU A 82 8.79 -16.37 2.16
CA LEU A 82 8.69 -17.83 2.06
C LEU A 82 9.73 -18.41 1.09
N ALA A 83 10.00 -17.71 -0.02
CA ALA A 83 11.02 -18.11 -0.99
C ALA A 83 12.44 -17.98 -0.45
N GLU A 84 12.69 -16.98 0.40
CA GLU A 84 13.97 -16.78 1.10
C GLU A 84 14.16 -17.74 2.28
N GLY A 85 13.12 -18.48 2.67
CA GLY A 85 13.19 -19.42 3.78
C GLY A 85 13.18 -18.74 5.16
N GLU A 86 12.76 -17.48 5.25
CA GLU A 86 12.72 -16.67 6.48
C GLU A 86 11.82 -17.28 7.57
N PHE A 87 10.86 -18.13 7.18
CA PHE A 87 10.01 -18.85 8.14
C PHE A 87 10.66 -20.11 8.73
N GLY A 88 11.86 -20.50 8.25
CA GLY A 88 12.68 -21.59 8.79
C GLY A 88 11.91 -22.89 9.02
N SER A 89 11.92 -23.37 10.27
CA SER A 89 11.24 -24.61 10.68
C SER A 89 9.71 -24.51 10.77
N GLN A 90 9.15 -23.30 10.60
CA GLN A 90 7.72 -23.03 10.78
C GLN A 90 7.12 -22.33 9.54
N PRO A 91 7.22 -22.92 8.32
CA PRO A 91 6.69 -22.32 7.09
C PRO A 91 5.18 -22.09 7.13
N TRP A 92 4.45 -22.82 7.98
CA TRP A 92 3.02 -22.65 8.17
C TRP A 92 2.63 -21.26 8.72
N ILE A 93 3.56 -20.54 9.37
CA ILE A 93 3.36 -19.15 9.83
C ILE A 93 3.05 -18.22 8.66
N SER A 94 3.55 -18.50 7.45
CA SER A 94 3.22 -17.73 6.23
C SER A 94 1.71 -17.66 5.95
N SER A 95 0.93 -18.63 6.44
CA SER A 95 -0.53 -18.63 6.36
C SER A 95 -1.17 -17.38 7.00
N ILE A 96 -0.52 -16.77 7.99
CA ILE A 96 -0.98 -15.52 8.61
C ILE A 96 -0.89 -14.37 7.60
N GLY A 97 0.22 -14.28 6.85
CA GLY A 97 0.41 -13.27 5.81
C GLY A 97 -0.61 -13.40 4.68
N PHE A 98 -0.85 -14.62 4.20
CA PHE A 98 -1.89 -14.90 3.22
C PHE A 98 -3.30 -14.64 3.76
N GLY A 99 -3.57 -15.02 5.01
CA GLY A 99 -4.85 -14.76 5.67
C GLY A 99 -5.15 -13.26 5.75
N LEU A 100 -4.16 -12.46 6.14
CA LEU A 100 -4.27 -11.00 6.13
C LEU A 100 -4.55 -10.45 4.73
N ALA A 101 -3.83 -10.93 3.71
CA ALA A 101 -4.04 -10.51 2.33
C ALA A 101 -5.45 -10.81 1.82
N ILE A 102 -6.01 -11.97 2.16
CA ILE A 102 -7.39 -12.36 1.82
C ILE A 102 -8.41 -11.45 2.51
N VAL A 103 -8.23 -11.18 3.80
CA VAL A 103 -9.14 -10.27 4.54
C VAL A 103 -9.15 -8.88 3.90
N LEU A 104 -7.97 -8.34 3.58
CA LEU A 104 -7.85 -7.04 2.89
C LEU A 104 -8.52 -7.05 1.52
N LEU A 105 -8.35 -8.12 0.74
CA LEU A 105 -8.99 -8.30 -0.56
C LEU A 105 -10.52 -8.26 -0.43
N LEU A 106 -11.08 -9.07 0.47
CA LEU A 106 -12.51 -9.20 0.65
C LEU A 106 -13.13 -7.87 1.09
N ILE A 107 -12.54 -7.18 2.07
CA ILE A 107 -13.04 -5.87 2.52
C ILE A 107 -12.91 -4.83 1.41
N GLY A 108 -11.81 -4.84 0.65
CA GLY A 108 -11.59 -3.96 -0.49
C GLY A 108 -12.66 -4.13 -1.56
N LEU A 109 -12.93 -5.38 -1.96
CA LEU A 109 -13.96 -5.73 -2.95
C LEU A 109 -15.36 -5.38 -2.46
N GLN A 110 -15.70 -5.70 -1.21
CA GLN A 110 -17.00 -5.34 -0.63
C GLN A 110 -17.26 -3.84 -0.69
N LYS A 111 -16.27 -3.00 -0.36
CA LYS A 111 -16.40 -1.54 -0.44
C LYS A 111 -16.62 -1.05 -1.87
N ILE A 112 -16.01 -1.69 -2.87
CA ILE A 112 -16.25 -1.37 -4.29
C ILE A 112 -17.67 -1.78 -4.71
N LEU A 113 -18.13 -2.96 -4.29
CA LEU A 113 -19.47 -3.46 -4.64
C LEU A 113 -20.57 -2.60 -4.02
N VAL A 114 -20.41 -2.17 -2.77
CA VAL A 114 -21.33 -1.23 -2.12
C VAL A 114 -21.35 0.11 -2.87
N PHE A 115 -20.19 0.59 -3.32
CA PHE A 115 -20.11 1.80 -4.14
C PHE A 115 -20.86 1.64 -5.47
N ARG A 116 -20.73 0.50 -6.16
CA ARG A 116 -21.44 0.22 -7.41
C ARG A 116 -22.96 0.18 -7.25
N LYS A 117 -23.46 -0.29 -6.10
CA LYS A 117 -24.91 -0.39 -5.82
C LYS A 117 -25.53 0.96 -5.42
N SER A 118 -24.72 1.91 -4.94
CA SER A 118 -25.16 3.23 -4.48
C SER A 118 -25.20 4.28 -5.59
N ASN A 119 -24.84 3.93 -6.83
CA ASN A 119 -24.66 4.83 -7.96
C ASN A 119 -25.42 4.32 -9.18
#